data_AF-A0A3N6E1J4-F1
#
_entry.id   AF-A0A3N6E1J4-F1
#
_cell.length_a   1.000
_cell.length_b   1.000
_cell.length_c   1.000
_cell.angle_alpha   90.00
_cell.angle_beta   90.00
_cell.angle_gamma   90.00
#
_symmetry.space_group_name_H-M   'P 1'
#
loop_
_entity.id
_entity.type
_entity.pdbx_description
1 polymer ?
#
loop_
_entity_poly.entity_id
_entity_poly.type
_entity_poly.pdbx_seq_one_letter_code
_entity_poly.pdbx_strand_id
1 'polypeptide(L)'
;MTVERLRFDGWIAGVGTASGTRLVVGHWPRSPFGAFSDVMIQHPDGERILLAPTRRIAEFVSATYRFERIDVLPVSVTADGPEWRVHAGPLRLWLRTGRRSALGLLLTAVPAPLARSPYWAALCDVPARLMPGVRTRGSAGSGRREWYGARDHRPVREAGVVLDGTDLGGLAPLSPPVEFGFGSAPRGPSLVRVTTTVELAATAR
;
A
#
# COMPACT_ATOMS: atom_id res chain seq x y z
N MET A 1 8.98 -20.89 -20.67
CA MET A 1 9.41 -19.97 -19.59
C MET A 1 8.26 -19.88 -18.60
N THR A 2 8.43 -20.39 -17.37
CA THR A 2 7.37 -20.40 -16.36
C THR A 2 7.32 -19.04 -15.68
N VAL A 3 6.19 -18.36 -15.84
CA VAL A 3 5.93 -17.06 -15.20
C VAL A 3 5.40 -17.34 -13.81
N GLU A 4 6.13 -16.92 -12.78
CA GLU A 4 5.69 -17.05 -11.38
C GLU A 4 4.78 -15.89 -11.01
N ARG A 5 3.64 -16.19 -10.37
CA ARG A 5 2.69 -15.19 -9.88
C ARG A 5 2.51 -15.33 -8.38
N LEU A 6 2.92 -14.30 -7.66
CA LEU A 6 2.74 -14.17 -6.23
C LEU A 6 1.47 -13.38 -5.94
N ARG A 7 0.71 -13.80 -4.92
CA ARG A 7 -0.57 -13.18 -4.55
C ARG A 7 -0.58 -12.77 -3.09
N PHE A 8 -0.89 -11.51 -2.85
CA PHE A 8 -0.94 -10.88 -1.54
C PHE A 8 -2.36 -10.42 -1.28
N ASP A 9 -2.94 -10.86 -0.19
CA ASP A 9 -4.31 -10.56 0.19
C ASP A 9 -4.30 -9.77 1.49
N GLY A 10 -4.57 -8.47 1.37
CA GLY A 10 -4.46 -7.56 2.49
C GLY A 10 -5.12 -6.21 2.29
N TRP A 11 -4.60 -5.23 3.02
CA TRP A 11 -5.04 -3.85 3.01
C TRP A 11 -3.87 -2.94 2.70
N ILE A 12 -4.15 -1.86 1.97
CA ILE A 12 -3.23 -0.74 1.81
C ILE A 12 -3.90 0.49 2.41
N ALA A 13 -3.23 1.14 3.35
CA ALA A 13 -3.61 2.47 3.84
C ALA A 13 -2.66 3.51 3.26
N GLY A 14 -3.20 4.59 2.71
CA GLY A 14 -2.45 5.78 2.33
C GLY A 14 -2.88 6.97 3.18
N VAL A 15 -1.93 7.66 3.81
CA VAL A 15 -2.16 8.89 4.58
C VAL A 15 -1.11 9.95 4.28
N GLY A 16 -1.54 11.21 4.20
CA GLY A 16 -0.65 12.37 4.25
C GLY A 16 -0.72 13.03 5.62
N THR A 17 0.29 13.82 5.96
CA THR A 17 0.38 14.56 7.22
C THR A 17 0.60 16.05 6.95
N ALA A 18 0.28 16.91 7.92
CA ALA A 18 0.49 18.36 7.78
C ALA A 18 1.96 18.75 7.58
N SER A 19 2.90 17.92 8.04
CA SER A 19 4.35 18.10 7.78
C SER A 19 4.74 17.90 6.30
N GLY A 20 3.83 17.38 5.47
CA GLY A 20 4.13 16.98 4.09
C GLY A 20 4.66 15.55 3.96
N THR A 21 4.92 14.87 5.08
CA THR A 21 5.28 13.44 5.08
C THR A 21 4.07 12.60 4.68
N ARG A 22 4.29 11.63 3.79
CA ARG A 22 3.27 10.73 3.25
C ARG A 22 3.64 9.30 3.57
N LEU A 23 2.65 8.51 4.00
CA LEU A 23 2.86 7.13 4.43
C LEU A 23 1.92 6.20 3.68
N VAL A 24 2.45 5.05 3.27
CA VAL A 24 1.70 3.93 2.73
C VAL A 24 1.99 2.70 3.58
N VAL A 25 0.96 2.13 4.18
CA VAL A 25 1.05 0.92 5.00
C VAL A 25 0.46 -0.24 4.22
N GLY A 26 1.25 -1.29 4.01
CA GLY A 26 0.75 -2.58 3.55
C GLY A 26 0.54 -3.52 4.73
N HIS A 27 -0.65 -4.10 4.83
CA HIS A 27 -0.97 -5.12 5.83
C HIS A 27 -1.44 -6.39 5.14
N TRP A 28 -0.65 -7.46 5.22
CA TRP A 28 -0.82 -8.67 4.42
C TRP A 28 -0.97 -9.92 5.29
N PRO A 29 -2.16 -10.21 5.84
CA PRO A 29 -2.38 -11.44 6.62
C PRO A 29 -2.24 -12.73 5.81
N ARG A 30 -2.40 -12.66 4.48
CA ARG A 30 -2.22 -13.79 3.57
C ARG A 30 -1.26 -13.42 2.45
N SER A 31 -0.09 -14.04 2.44
CA SER A 31 0.91 -13.87 1.39
C SER A 31 1.77 -15.14 1.23
N PRO A 32 2.56 -15.27 0.15
CA PRO A 32 3.49 -16.39 -0.05
C PRO A 32 4.64 -16.40 0.97
N PHE A 33 4.83 -15.31 1.71
CA PHE A 33 5.88 -15.17 2.72
C PHE A 33 5.36 -15.31 4.15
N GLY A 34 4.09 -15.70 4.33
CA GLY A 34 3.40 -15.64 5.61
C GLY A 34 2.75 -14.28 5.86
N ALA A 35 2.18 -14.08 7.05
CA ALA A 35 1.59 -12.80 7.43
C ALA A 35 2.68 -11.76 7.69
N PHE A 36 2.55 -10.56 7.11
CA PHE A 36 3.49 -9.47 7.38
C PHE A 36 2.84 -8.10 7.19
N SER A 37 3.55 -7.05 7.58
CA SER A 37 3.18 -5.66 7.28
C SER A 37 4.43 -4.86 6.98
N ASP A 38 4.32 -3.84 6.13
CA ASP A 38 5.39 -2.94 5.74
C ASP A 38 4.88 -1.50 5.72
N VAL A 39 5.81 -0.55 5.85
CA VAL A 39 5.49 0.87 5.76
C VAL A 39 6.47 1.55 4.82
N MET A 40 5.93 2.28 3.85
CA MET A 40 6.68 3.16 2.97
C MET A 40 6.43 4.60 3.42
N ILE A 41 7.49 5.36 3.62
CA ILE A 41 7.44 6.75 4.05
C ILE A 41 8.09 7.60 2.97
N GLN A 42 7.46 8.70 2.59
CA GLN A 42 8.08 9.72 1.75
C GLN A 42 8.05 11.07 2.47
N HIS A 43 9.23 11.59 2.75
CA HIS A 43 9.43 12.90 3.37
C HIS A 43 9.09 14.03 2.38
N PRO A 44 8.87 15.26 2.87
CA PRO A 44 8.60 16.41 2.02
C PRO A 44 9.77 16.79 1.11
N ASP A 45 11.00 16.46 1.49
CA ASP A 45 12.22 16.64 0.68
C ASP A 45 12.38 15.59 -0.44
N GLY A 46 11.51 14.57 -0.45
CA GLY A 46 11.49 13.51 -1.45
C GLY A 46 12.15 12.20 -1.01
N GLU A 47 12.84 12.15 0.14
CA GLU A 47 13.45 10.91 0.64
C GLU A 47 12.41 9.82 0.85
N ARG A 48 12.66 8.61 0.34
CA ARG A 48 11.79 7.44 0.48
C ARG A 48 12.44 6.40 1.37
N ILE A 49 11.71 6.02 2.41
CA ILE A 49 12.14 5.05 3.41
C ILE A 49 11.20 3.84 3.37
N LEU A 50 11.76 2.64 3.41
CA LEU A 50 11.02 1.40 3.62
C LEU A 50 11.28 0.86 5.03
N LEU A 51 10.22 0.61 5.79
CA LEU A 51 10.24 -0.16 7.02
C LEU A 51 9.69 -1.57 6.73
N ALA A 52 10.54 -2.60 6.86
CA ALA A 52 10.18 -3.97 6.54
C ALA A 52 10.49 -4.94 7.70
N PRO A 53 9.65 -5.96 7.92
CA PRO A 53 9.75 -6.83 9.10
C PRO A 53 10.92 -7.82 9.04
N THR A 54 11.41 -8.14 7.84
CA THR A 54 12.55 -9.04 7.63
C THR A 54 13.32 -8.62 6.38
N ARG A 55 14.59 -9.06 6.27
CA ARG A 55 15.43 -8.84 5.08
C ARG A 55 14.78 -9.37 3.81
N ARG A 56 14.16 -10.56 3.88
CA ARG A 56 13.45 -11.17 2.74
C ARG A 56 12.34 -10.26 2.20
N ILE A 57 11.55 -9.65 3.09
CA ILE A 57 10.49 -8.71 2.66
C ILE A 57 11.11 -7.42 2.12
N ALA A 58 12.15 -6.90 2.78
CA ALA A 58 12.87 -5.71 2.32
C ALA A 58 13.39 -5.87 0.89
N GLU A 59 14.09 -6.98 0.60
CA GLU A 59 14.61 -7.32 -0.73
C GLU A 59 13.50 -7.50 -1.77
N PHE A 60 12.39 -8.15 -1.37
CA PHE A 60 11.26 -8.35 -2.27
C PHE A 60 10.64 -7.02 -2.69
N VAL A 61 10.39 -6.13 -1.73
CA VAL A 61 9.72 -4.84 -1.93
C VAL A 61 10.64 -3.85 -2.63
N SER A 62 11.92 -3.79 -2.29
CA SER A 62 12.91 -2.89 -2.95
C SER A 62 13.30 -3.34 -4.35
N ALA A 63 13.09 -4.61 -4.71
CA ALA A 63 13.21 -5.04 -6.10
C ALA A 63 12.05 -4.54 -6.99
N THR A 64 10.96 -4.06 -6.37
CA THR A 64 9.75 -3.56 -7.04
C THR A 64 9.69 -2.02 -7.02
N TYR A 65 10.02 -1.40 -5.88
CA TYR A 65 9.93 0.04 -5.60
C TYR A 65 11.31 0.63 -5.27
N ARG A 66 11.44 1.96 -5.36
CA ARG A 66 12.70 2.66 -5.06
C ARG A 66 12.67 3.31 -3.68
N PHE A 67 13.75 3.12 -2.93
CA PHE A 67 13.95 3.70 -1.61
C PHE A 67 15.41 4.14 -1.46
N GLU A 68 15.62 5.31 -0.87
CA GLU A 68 16.93 5.81 -0.46
C GLU A 68 17.41 5.11 0.82
N ARG A 69 16.47 4.75 1.70
CA ARG A 69 16.76 4.07 2.97
C ARG A 69 15.82 2.89 3.22
N ILE A 70 16.36 1.81 3.77
CA ILE A 70 15.60 0.61 4.11
C ILE A 70 15.98 0.17 5.52
N ASP A 71 15.02 0.18 6.43
CA ASP A 71 15.19 -0.26 7.81
C ASP A 71 14.47 -1.60 8.01
N VAL A 72 15.22 -2.61 8.46
CA VAL A 72 14.67 -3.93 8.79
C VAL A 72 14.40 -4.02 10.28
N LEU A 73 13.13 -3.96 10.66
CA LEU A 73 12.67 -3.90 12.05
C LEU A 73 11.24 -4.46 12.18
N PRO A 74 10.80 -4.91 13.37
CA PRO A 74 9.45 -5.42 13.55
C PRO A 74 8.38 -4.38 13.16
N VAL A 75 7.46 -4.80 12.29
CA VAL A 75 6.29 -4.00 11.90
C VAL A 75 5.04 -4.73 12.36
N SER A 76 4.24 -4.07 13.20
CA SER A 76 2.99 -4.61 13.71
C SER A 76 1.82 -3.71 13.33
N VAL A 77 0.72 -4.33 12.95
CA VAL A 77 -0.54 -3.67 12.63
C VAL A 77 -1.63 -4.35 13.44
N THR A 78 -2.40 -3.55 14.16
CA THR A 78 -3.62 -4.01 14.85
C THR A 78 -4.81 -3.27 14.25
N ALA A 79 -5.88 -4.00 13.97
CA ALA A 79 -7.11 -3.48 13.41
C ALA A 79 -8.28 -3.91 14.28
N ASP A 80 -9.01 -2.95 14.82
CA ASP A 80 -10.23 -3.15 15.60
C ASP A 80 -11.34 -2.27 15.04
N GLY A 81 -12.27 -2.90 14.31
CA GLY A 81 -13.34 -2.19 13.61
C GLY A 81 -12.81 -1.07 12.69
N PRO A 82 -13.16 0.20 12.93
CA PRO A 82 -12.67 1.32 12.15
C PRO A 82 -11.26 1.79 12.54
N GLU A 83 -10.73 1.37 13.70
CA GLU A 83 -9.45 1.81 14.24
C GLU A 83 -8.31 0.91 13.81
N TRP A 84 -7.21 1.53 13.40
CA TRP A 84 -5.99 0.84 13.01
C TRP A 84 -4.82 1.49 13.72
N ARG A 85 -3.91 0.67 14.26
CA ARG A 85 -2.66 1.13 14.86
C ARG A 85 -1.50 0.38 14.22
N VAL A 86 -0.44 1.12 13.94
CA VAL A 86 0.77 0.64 13.29
C VAL A 86 1.97 1.04 14.14
N HIS A 87 2.81 0.08 14.47
CA HIS A 87 4.06 0.30 15.17
C HIS A 87 5.20 -0.32 14.39
N ALA A 88 6.21 0.48 14.08
CA ALA A 88 7.38 0.06 13.33
C ALA A 88 8.60 0.86 13.81
N GLY A 89 9.28 0.37 14.85
CA GLY A 89 10.44 1.04 15.44
C GLY A 89 10.14 2.49 15.84
N PRO A 90 10.72 3.50 15.17
CA PRO A 90 10.47 4.91 15.48
C PRO A 90 9.07 5.40 15.08
N LEU A 91 8.35 4.63 14.25
CA LEU A 91 7.03 5.01 13.76
C LEU A 91 5.92 4.52 14.70
N ARG A 92 5.04 5.45 15.07
CA ARG A 92 3.71 5.18 15.64
C ARG A 92 2.67 5.89 14.78
N LEU A 93 1.78 5.12 14.16
CA LEU A 93 0.66 5.63 13.38
C LEU A 93 -0.63 5.05 13.95
N TRP A 94 -1.64 5.90 14.12
CA TRP A 94 -3.02 5.45 14.29
C TRP A 94 -3.88 6.11 13.24
N LEU A 95 -4.90 5.40 12.78
CA LEU A 95 -5.89 5.94 11.87
C LEU A 95 -7.28 5.40 12.19
N ARG A 96 -8.29 6.21 11.85
CA ARG A 96 -9.70 5.84 11.98
C ARG A 96 -10.38 5.98 10.62
N THR A 97 -10.93 4.87 10.17
CA THR A 97 -11.68 4.83 8.90
C THR A 97 -13.11 5.32 9.08
N GLY A 98 -13.62 5.95 8.04
CA GLY A 98 -15.04 6.28 7.92
C GLY A 98 -15.86 5.09 7.44
N ARG A 99 -17.15 5.37 7.18
CA ARG A 99 -18.05 4.41 6.53
C ARG A 99 -17.54 4.08 5.12
N ARG A 100 -17.87 2.88 4.63
CA ARG A 100 -17.61 2.49 3.24
C ARG A 100 -18.18 3.52 2.29
N SER A 101 -17.41 3.92 1.28
CA SER A 101 -17.93 4.78 0.22
C SER A 101 -18.88 3.98 -0.69
N ALA A 102 -19.65 4.66 -1.54
CA ALA A 102 -20.44 4.01 -2.57
C ALA A 102 -19.57 3.10 -3.46
N LEU A 103 -18.35 3.56 -3.79
CA LEU A 103 -17.34 2.75 -4.45
C LEU A 103 -16.98 1.50 -3.62
N GLY A 104 -16.73 1.65 -2.32
CA GLY A 104 -16.46 0.52 -1.43
C GLY A 104 -17.58 -0.53 -1.45
N LEU A 105 -18.84 -0.11 -1.43
CA LEU A 105 -20.00 -1.01 -1.53
C LEU A 105 -20.01 -1.78 -2.86
N LEU A 106 -19.79 -1.08 -3.98
CA LEU A 106 -19.73 -1.71 -5.30
C LEU A 106 -18.55 -2.70 -5.41
N LEU A 107 -17.39 -2.34 -4.88
CA LEU A 107 -16.23 -3.24 -4.84
C LEU A 107 -16.49 -4.49 -3.98
N THR A 108 -17.24 -4.36 -2.88
CA THR A 108 -17.58 -5.51 -2.02
C THR A 108 -18.56 -6.47 -2.66
N ALA A 109 -19.33 -6.03 -3.66
CA ALA A 109 -20.25 -6.90 -4.41
C ALA A 109 -19.52 -7.86 -5.36
N VAL A 110 -18.21 -7.66 -5.59
CA VAL A 110 -17.44 -8.45 -6.55
C VAL A 110 -17.04 -9.79 -5.94
N PRO A 111 -17.45 -10.92 -6.55
CA PRO A 111 -17.09 -12.25 -6.06
C PRO A 111 -15.58 -12.43 -5.90
N ALA A 112 -15.16 -13.09 -4.82
CA ALA A 112 -13.75 -13.31 -4.50
C ALA A 112 -12.91 -13.99 -5.61
N PRO A 113 -13.45 -14.86 -6.48
CA PRO A 113 -12.70 -15.36 -7.65
C PRO A 113 -12.40 -14.26 -8.67
N LEU A 114 -13.37 -13.40 -8.96
CA LEU A 114 -13.22 -12.31 -9.93
C LEU A 114 -12.28 -11.24 -9.40
N ALA A 115 -12.42 -10.84 -8.14
CA ALA A 115 -11.53 -9.84 -7.55
C ALA A 115 -10.07 -10.32 -7.37
N ARG A 116 -9.79 -11.62 -7.57
CA ARG A 116 -8.44 -12.21 -7.62
C ARG A 116 -7.84 -12.26 -9.03
N SER A 117 -8.63 -11.90 -10.04
CA SER A 117 -8.24 -12.00 -11.44
C SER A 117 -7.46 -10.76 -11.88
N PRO A 118 -6.36 -10.90 -12.65
CA PRO A 118 -5.70 -9.76 -13.29
C PRO A 118 -6.63 -8.91 -14.17
N TYR A 119 -7.69 -9.51 -14.72
CA TYR A 119 -8.73 -8.80 -15.47
C TYR A 119 -9.51 -7.81 -14.61
N TRP A 120 -9.76 -8.14 -13.35
CA TRP A 120 -10.41 -7.22 -12.41
C TRP A 120 -9.53 -6.02 -12.10
N ALA A 121 -8.24 -6.24 -11.85
CA ALA A 121 -7.31 -5.15 -11.66
C ALA A 121 -7.21 -4.25 -12.91
N ALA A 122 -7.26 -4.82 -14.12
CA ALA A 122 -7.32 -4.04 -15.35
C ALA A 122 -8.63 -3.25 -15.50
N LEU A 123 -9.75 -3.78 -15.03
CA LEU A 123 -11.04 -3.09 -15.01
C LEU A 123 -11.06 -1.94 -13.99
N CYS A 124 -10.49 -2.14 -12.79
CA CYS A 124 -10.30 -1.08 -11.81
C CYS A 124 -9.35 0.03 -12.29
N ASP A 125 -8.47 -0.26 -13.26
CA ASP A 125 -7.47 0.69 -13.76
C ASP A 125 -8.13 1.83 -14.54
N VAL A 126 -9.28 1.55 -15.16
CA VAL A 126 -10.02 2.51 -15.99
C VAL A 126 -10.50 3.70 -15.16
N PRO A 127 -11.29 3.54 -14.07
CA PRO A 127 -11.62 4.66 -13.20
C PRO A 127 -10.42 5.17 -12.40
N ALA A 128 -9.46 4.30 -12.05
CA ALA A 128 -8.28 4.72 -11.30
C ALA A 128 -7.44 5.76 -12.04
N ARG A 129 -7.37 5.69 -13.39
CA ARG A 129 -6.66 6.67 -14.23
C ARG A 129 -7.21 8.09 -14.12
N LEU A 130 -8.45 8.26 -13.69
CA LEU A 130 -9.06 9.58 -13.45
C LEU A 130 -8.57 10.22 -12.14
N MET A 131 -7.92 9.46 -11.28
CA MET A 131 -7.26 9.97 -10.07
C MET A 131 -5.77 10.17 -10.37
N PRO A 132 -5.23 11.40 -10.26
CA PRO A 132 -3.82 11.67 -10.54
C PRO A 132 -2.89 10.74 -9.76
N GLY A 133 -2.00 10.04 -10.47
CA GLY A 133 -1.02 9.13 -9.91
C GLY A 133 -1.52 7.71 -9.59
N VAL A 134 -2.83 7.45 -9.57
CA VAL A 134 -3.34 6.10 -9.26
C VAL A 134 -3.27 5.20 -10.49
N ARG A 135 -2.68 4.02 -10.29
CA ARG A 135 -2.60 2.94 -11.27
C ARG A 135 -2.92 1.63 -10.57
N THR A 136 -3.78 0.80 -11.15
CA THR A 136 -4.07 -0.54 -10.60
C THR A 136 -3.37 -1.64 -11.39
N ARG A 137 -2.68 -1.31 -12.48
CA ARG A 137 -1.71 -2.18 -13.15
C ARG A 137 -0.52 -1.40 -13.70
N GLY A 138 0.64 -2.02 -13.71
CA GLY A 138 1.84 -1.43 -14.31
C GLY A 138 3.04 -2.35 -14.29
N SER A 139 4.08 -1.93 -14.99
CA SER A 139 5.41 -2.49 -14.84
C SER A 139 6.07 -1.88 -13.62
N ALA A 140 6.51 -2.71 -12.69
CA ALA A 140 7.38 -2.32 -11.60
C ALA A 140 8.84 -2.50 -12.01
N GLY A 141 9.77 -2.16 -11.10
CA GLY A 141 11.20 -2.40 -11.32
C GLY A 141 11.50 -3.86 -11.73
N SER A 142 12.62 -4.05 -12.45
CA SER A 142 13.17 -5.37 -12.77
C SER A 142 12.25 -6.28 -13.63
N GLY A 143 11.47 -5.69 -14.54
CA GLY A 143 10.60 -6.44 -15.46
C GLY A 143 9.37 -7.08 -14.80
N ARG A 144 9.09 -6.75 -13.54
CA ARG A 144 7.94 -7.25 -12.80
C ARG A 144 6.67 -6.56 -13.26
N ARG A 145 5.54 -7.25 -13.17
CA ARG A 145 4.21 -6.67 -13.43
C ARG A 145 3.34 -6.81 -12.21
N GLU A 146 2.64 -5.75 -11.86
CA GLU A 146 1.80 -5.72 -10.68
C GLU A 146 0.36 -5.36 -11.05
N TRP A 147 -0.57 -5.97 -10.32
CA TRP A 147 -2.01 -5.76 -10.44
C TRP A 147 -2.62 -5.62 -9.05
N TYR A 148 -3.40 -4.56 -8.84
CA TYR A 148 -4.15 -4.31 -7.61
C TYR A 148 -5.64 -4.50 -7.86
N GLY A 149 -6.20 -5.61 -7.40
CA GLY A 149 -7.63 -5.85 -7.40
C GLY A 149 -8.28 -5.26 -6.16
N ALA A 150 -8.78 -4.02 -6.23
CA ALA A 150 -9.49 -3.38 -5.13
C ALA A 150 -10.82 -4.11 -4.81
N ARG A 151 -11.16 -4.21 -3.52
CA ARG A 151 -12.30 -5.00 -3.00
C ARG A 151 -13.16 -4.26 -1.98
N ASP A 152 -12.59 -3.26 -1.33
CA ASP A 152 -13.29 -2.34 -0.45
C ASP A 152 -12.50 -1.04 -0.47
N HIS A 153 -13.18 0.07 -0.24
CA HIS A 153 -12.56 1.38 -0.12
C HIS A 153 -13.25 2.13 1.01
N ARG A 154 -12.45 2.58 1.97
CA ARG A 154 -12.91 3.41 3.09
C ARG A 154 -12.04 4.66 3.19
N PRO A 155 -12.64 5.86 3.26
CA PRO A 155 -11.87 7.06 3.55
C PRO A 155 -11.29 6.98 4.95
N VAL A 156 -10.05 7.43 5.13
CA VAL A 156 -9.49 7.72 6.46
C VAL A 156 -9.99 9.10 6.86
N ARG A 157 -10.56 9.20 8.06
CA ARG A 157 -11.16 10.45 8.56
C ARG A 157 -10.25 11.15 9.55
N GLU A 158 -9.51 10.37 10.32
CA GLU A 158 -8.56 10.85 11.31
C GLU A 158 -7.32 9.96 11.25
N ALA A 159 -6.17 10.57 11.45
CA ALA A 159 -4.93 9.87 11.70
C ALA A 159 -3.99 10.77 12.52
N GLY A 160 -3.10 10.14 13.27
CA GLY A 160 -1.97 10.79 13.90
C GLY A 160 -0.71 9.97 13.66
N VAL A 161 0.39 10.65 13.40
CA VAL A 161 1.67 10.02 13.07
C VAL A 161 2.77 10.65 13.90
N VAL A 162 3.49 9.80 14.62
CA VAL A 162 4.74 10.16 15.29
C VAL A 162 5.87 9.37 14.65
N LEU A 163 6.91 10.06 14.22
CA LEU A 163 8.12 9.48 13.65
C LEU A 163 9.33 10.07 14.36
N ASP A 164 10.24 9.22 14.86
CA ASP A 164 11.42 9.63 15.61
C ASP A 164 11.09 10.59 16.78
N GLY A 165 9.96 10.32 17.45
CA GLY A 165 9.47 11.16 18.55
C GLY A 165 8.79 12.47 18.14
N THR A 166 8.80 12.82 16.85
CA THR A 166 8.19 14.05 16.31
C THR A 166 6.78 13.79 15.81
N ASP A 167 5.81 14.59 16.25
CA ASP A 167 4.45 14.60 15.70
C ASP A 167 4.45 15.26 14.31
N LEU A 168 3.99 14.53 13.30
CA LEU A 168 3.97 14.98 11.91
C LEU A 168 2.72 15.82 11.57
N GLY A 169 1.86 16.06 12.56
CA GLY A 169 0.65 16.85 12.46
C GLY A 169 -0.56 16.07 11.96
N GLY A 170 -1.68 16.78 11.83
CA GLY A 170 -2.96 16.19 11.47
C GLY A 170 -3.01 15.58 10.07
N LEU A 171 -4.07 14.79 9.83
CA LEU A 171 -4.34 14.16 8.55
C LEU A 171 -4.41 15.18 7.41
N ALA A 172 -3.63 14.95 6.35
CA ALA A 172 -3.60 15.76 5.15
C ALA A 172 -3.73 14.91 3.89
N PRO A 173 -4.03 15.51 2.73
CA PRO A 173 -4.00 14.80 1.45
C PRO A 173 -2.61 14.24 1.11
N LEU A 174 -2.56 13.13 0.37
CA LEU A 174 -1.33 12.63 -0.24
C LEU A 174 -1.00 13.49 -1.47
N SER A 175 -0.41 14.65 -1.23
CA SER A 175 -0.05 15.62 -2.26
C SER A 175 1.34 16.20 -1.99
N PRO A 176 2.28 16.16 -2.96
CA PRO A 176 2.15 15.49 -4.26
C PRO A 176 1.99 13.97 -4.12
N PRO A 177 1.54 13.26 -5.18
CA PRO A 177 1.43 11.79 -5.17
C PRO A 177 2.73 11.13 -4.69
N VAL A 178 2.63 9.96 -4.08
CA VAL A 178 3.84 9.25 -3.63
C VAL A 178 4.57 8.63 -4.81
N GLU A 179 5.90 8.62 -4.73
CA GLU A 179 6.77 8.24 -5.86
C GLU A 179 7.60 6.99 -5.54
N PHE A 180 6.97 5.94 -5.02
CA PHE A 180 7.66 4.66 -4.74
C PHE A 180 7.83 3.79 -5.99
N GLY A 181 6.86 3.84 -6.91
CA GLY A 181 6.85 3.02 -8.12
C GLY A 181 5.81 3.47 -9.15
N PHE A 182 5.18 2.51 -9.83
CA PHE A 182 4.34 2.79 -11.00
C PHE A 182 2.99 3.44 -10.68
N GLY A 183 2.56 3.43 -9.42
CA GLY A 183 1.30 3.98 -8.97
C GLY A 183 1.38 4.53 -7.55
N SER A 184 0.52 5.50 -7.26
CA SER A 184 0.32 6.12 -5.96
C SER A 184 -1.03 5.71 -5.38
N ALA A 185 -1.15 5.76 -4.06
CA ALA A 185 -2.46 5.79 -3.41
C ALA A 185 -3.24 7.06 -3.82
N PRO A 186 -4.58 7.06 -3.74
CA PRO A 186 -5.39 8.24 -4.03
C PRO A 186 -4.97 9.44 -3.18
N ARG A 187 -5.13 10.66 -3.72
CA ARG A 187 -4.87 11.92 -2.99
C ARG A 187 -5.64 11.99 -1.67
N GLY A 188 -6.86 11.47 -1.66
CA GLY A 188 -7.67 11.34 -0.45
C GLY A 188 -7.17 10.18 0.43
N PRO A 189 -6.83 10.44 1.70
CA PRO A 189 -6.44 9.38 2.62
C PRO A 189 -7.49 8.28 2.70
N SER A 190 -7.05 7.03 2.57
CA SER A 190 -7.96 5.89 2.42
C SER A 190 -7.32 4.59 2.86
N LEU A 191 -8.17 3.66 3.27
CA LEU A 191 -7.87 2.25 3.50
C LEU A 191 -8.59 1.43 2.44
N VAL A 192 -7.82 0.64 1.69
CA VAL A 192 -8.32 -0.16 0.57
C VAL A 192 -8.06 -1.63 0.86
N ARG A 193 -9.11 -2.47 0.83
CA ARG A 193 -8.91 -3.93 0.77
C ARG A 193 -8.50 -4.28 -0.65
N VAL A 194 -7.39 -4.98 -0.80
CA VAL A 194 -6.83 -5.29 -2.13
C VAL A 194 -6.28 -6.70 -2.19
N THR A 195 -6.41 -7.32 -3.36
CA THR A 195 -5.57 -8.46 -3.73
C THR A 195 -4.52 -7.99 -4.72
N THR A 196 -3.26 -8.02 -4.31
CA THR A 196 -2.12 -7.69 -5.17
C THR A 196 -1.61 -8.96 -5.82
N THR A 197 -1.44 -8.95 -7.14
CA THR A 197 -0.73 -10.00 -7.87
C THR A 197 0.57 -9.41 -8.41
N VAL A 198 1.69 -10.05 -8.13
CA VAL A 198 3.01 -9.70 -8.64
C VAL A 198 3.46 -10.84 -9.55
N GLU A 199 3.65 -10.53 -10.83
CA GLU A 199 4.23 -11.44 -11.81
C GLU A 199 5.73 -11.18 -11.90
N LEU A 200 6.51 -12.21 -11.58
CA LEU A 200 7.96 -12.18 -11.67
C LEU A 200 8.37 -12.59 -13.08
N ALA A 201 9.27 -11.82 -13.69
CA ALA A 201 9.90 -12.23 -14.94
C ALA A 201 10.72 -13.50 -14.69
N ALA A 202 10.66 -14.46 -15.62
CA ALA A 202 11.47 -15.66 -15.53
C ALA A 202 12.95 -15.26 -15.51
N THR A 203 13.67 -15.64 -14.46
CA THR A 203 15.13 -15.51 -14.44
C THR A 203 15.66 -16.52 -15.46
N ALA A 204 16.44 -16.05 -16.46
CA ALA A 204 17.26 -16.96 -17.24
C ALA A 204 18.21 -17.65 -16.25
N ARG A 205 18.13 -18.98 -16.16
CA ARG A 205 19.07 -19.78 -15.37
C ARG A 205 20.47 -19.63 -15.93
#